data_AF-A0A435YAX0-F1
#
_entry.id   AF-A0A435YAX0-F1
#
_cell.length_a   1.000
_cell.length_b   1.000
_cell.length_c   1.000
_cell.angle_alpha   90.00
_cell.angle_beta   90.00
_cell.angle_gamma   90.00
#
_symmetry.space_group_name_H-M   'P 1'
#
loop_
_entity.id
_entity.type
_entity.pdbx_description
1 polymer ?
#
loop_
_entity_poly.entity_id
_entity_poly.type
_entity_poly.pdbx_seq_one_letter_code
_entity_poly.pdbx_strand_id
1 'polypeptide(L)' 'MSTTIAPLTPELWAEFEDLFGKQGACYGCWCTHFRLAPAVRRESSRERNKDHIRARIEAGPPPGLLAFEDGQAVGWM' A
#
# COMPACT_ATOMS: atom_id res chain seq x y z
N MET A 1 17.29 -6.92 17.02
CA MET A 1 16.06 -6.59 16.26
C MET A 1 15.84 -5.09 16.39
N SER A 2 16.13 -4.36 15.32
CA SER A 2 15.86 -2.92 15.24
C SER A 2 14.72 -2.76 14.24
N THR A 3 13.61 -2.21 14.72
CA THR A 3 12.46 -1.89 13.87
C THR A 3 12.61 -0.45 13.39
N THR A 4 12.61 -0.24 12.08
CA THR A 4 12.64 1.12 11.48
C THR A 4 11.27 1.44 10.92
N ILE A 5 10.77 2.65 11.18
CA ILE A 5 9.52 3.14 10.61
C ILE A 5 9.84 4.25 9.62
N ALA A 6 9.31 4.14 8.39
CA ALA A 6 9.51 5.14 7.35
C ALA A 6 8.18 5.51 6.66
N PRO A 7 8.00 6.77 6.22
CA PRO A 7 6.86 7.14 5.38
C PRO A 7 6.88 6.39 4.05
N LEU A 8 5.72 5.94 3.57
CA LEU A 8 5.59 5.33 2.25
C LEU A 8 5.71 6.38 1.15
N THR A 9 6.94 6.65 0.76
CA THR A 9 7.30 7.47 -0.40
C THR A 9 7.35 6.63 -1.67
N PRO A 10 7.41 7.25 -2.87
CA PRO A 10 7.46 6.51 -4.14
C PRO A 10 8.64 5.54 -4.25
N GLU A 11 9.76 5.84 -3.58
CA GLU A 11 10.95 4.99 -3.56
C GLU A 11 10.73 3.66 -2.84
N LEU A 12 9.75 3.59 -1.92
CA LEU A 12 9.42 2.39 -1.14
C LEU A 12 8.27 1.57 -1.75
N TRP A 13 7.94 1.82 -3.01
CA TRP A 13 6.85 1.12 -3.70
C TRP A 13 7.09 -0.38 -3.79
N ALA A 14 8.33 -0.81 -4.07
CA ALA A 14 8.66 -2.22 -4.23
C ALA A 14 8.46 -2.99 -2.91
N GLU A 15 8.83 -2.39 -1.80
CA GLU A 15 8.72 -2.92 -0.44
C GLU A 15 7.24 -3.00 -0.01
N PHE A 16 6.44 -2.01 -0.38
CA PHE A 16 4.99 -2.04 -0.19
C PHE A 16 4.31 -3.14 -1.02
N GLU A 17 4.71 -3.29 -2.29
CA GLU A 17 4.21 -4.36 -3.16
C GLU A 17 4.58 -5.74 -2.62
N ASP A 18 5.81 -5.92 -2.13
CA ASP A 18 6.28 -7.18 -1.57
C ASP A 18 5.53 -7.53 -0.28
N LEU A 19 5.36 -6.57 0.64
CA LEU A 19 4.58 -6.74 1.87
C LEU A 19 3.15 -7.21 1.59
N PHE A 20 2.51 -6.70 0.54
CA PHE A 20 1.13 -7.02 0.18
C PHE A 20 1.04 -8.29 -0.69
N GLY A 21 2.14 -8.67 -1.35
CA GLY A 21 2.26 -9.84 -2.20
C GLY A 21 1.36 -9.82 -3.45
N LYS A 22 1.39 -10.94 -4.20
CA LYS A 22 0.67 -11.10 -5.48
C LYS A 22 -0.85 -10.93 -5.37
N GLN A 23 -1.40 -11.14 -4.17
CA GLN A 23 -2.83 -11.03 -3.93
C GLN A 23 -3.25 -9.62 -3.49
N GLY A 24 -2.31 -8.77 -3.09
CA GLY A 24 -2.60 -7.53 -2.36
C GLY A 24 -3.03 -7.79 -0.91
N ALA A 25 -3.28 -6.73 -0.14
CA ALA A 25 -3.98 -6.84 1.16
C ALA A 25 -5.38 -7.44 0.99
N CYS A 26 -5.96 -7.98 2.07
CA CYS A 26 -7.27 -8.66 2.18
C CYS A 26 -8.12 -8.62 0.89
N TYR A 27 -8.08 -9.69 0.09
CA TYR A 27 -8.84 -9.86 -1.15
C TYR A 27 -8.52 -8.85 -2.28
N GLY A 28 -7.29 -8.34 -2.37
CA GLY A 28 -6.87 -7.39 -3.41
C GLY A 28 -7.34 -5.97 -3.17
N CYS A 29 -7.57 -5.60 -1.91
CA CYS A 29 -8.07 -4.28 -1.56
C CYS A 29 -6.98 -3.20 -1.61
N TRP A 30 -5.69 -3.56 -1.54
CA TRP A 30 -4.55 -2.62 -1.56
C TRP A 30 -4.73 -1.42 -0.61
N CYS A 31 -5.39 -1.63 0.53
CA CYS A 31 -5.76 -0.61 1.51
C CYS A 31 -6.52 0.60 0.92
N THR A 32 -7.24 0.39 -0.20
CA THR A 32 -8.11 1.39 -0.82
C THR A 32 -9.56 1.31 -0.33
N HIS A 33 -9.93 0.27 0.42
CA HIS A 33 -11.33 0.02 0.85
C HIS A 33 -11.99 1.26 1.50
N PHE A 34 -11.25 1.94 2.37
CA PHE A 34 -11.70 3.13 3.10
C PHE A 34 -11.36 4.44 2.36
N ARG A 35 -10.59 4.37 1.27
CA ARG A 35 -10.16 5.53 0.47
C ARG A 35 -11.08 5.75 -0.74
N LEU A 36 -11.70 4.70 -1.25
CA LEU A 36 -12.62 4.75 -2.37
C LEU A 36 -14.07 4.93 -1.93
N ALA A 37 -14.80 5.75 -2.67
CA ALA A 37 -16.25 5.87 -2.52
C ALA A 37 -16.93 4.49 -2.73
N PRO A 38 -18.04 4.18 -2.04
CA PRO A 38 -18.66 2.85 -2.09
C PRO A 38 -19.03 2.37 -3.50
N ALA A 39 -19.50 3.26 -4.37
CA ALA A 39 -19.81 2.92 -5.76
C ALA A 39 -18.54 2.54 -6.54
N VAL A 40 -17.49 3.37 -6.46
CA VAL A 40 -16.21 3.12 -7.14
C VAL A 40 -15.57 1.83 -6.65
N ARG A 41 -15.60 1.56 -5.35
CA ARG A 41 -15.06 0.33 -4.77
C ARG A 41 -15.75 -0.92 -5.30
N ARG A 42 -17.09 -0.90 -5.46
CA ARG A 42 -17.86 -2.04 -5.97
C ARG A 42 -17.51 -2.39 -7.42
N GLU A 43 -17.10 -1.40 -8.20
CA GLU A 43 -16.72 -1.53 -9.61
C GLU A 43 -15.20 -1.66 -9.82
N SER A 44 -14.41 -1.68 -8.74
CA SER A 44 -12.95 -1.74 -8.83
C SER A 44 -12.46 -3.18 -8.91
N SER A 45 -11.38 -3.38 -9.68
CA SER A 45 -10.62 -4.62 -9.68
C SER A 45 -9.38 -4.51 -8.77
N ARG A 46 -8.70 -5.62 -8.54
CA ARG A 46 -7.43 -5.64 -7.79
C ARG A 46 -6.39 -4.72 -8.44
N GLU A 47 -6.30 -4.74 -9.76
CA GLU A 47 -5.39 -3.95 -10.57
C GLU A 47 -5.73 -2.47 -10.43
N ARG A 48 -7.02 -2.10 -10.57
CA ARG A 48 -7.46 -0.70 -10.36
C ARG A 48 -7.19 -0.22 -8.94
N ASN A 49 -7.34 -1.07 -7.93
CA ASN A 49 -7.00 -0.72 -6.54
C ASN A 49 -5.49 -0.48 -6.37
N LYS A 50 -4.67 -1.33 -7.00
CA LYS A 50 -3.21 -1.21 -6.99
C LYS A 50 -2.74 0.09 -7.66
N ASP A 51 -3.29 0.38 -8.84
CA ASP A 51 -2.98 1.61 -9.58
C ASP A 51 -3.42 2.85 -8.79
N HIS A 52 -4.58 2.78 -8.12
CA HIS A 52 -5.08 3.87 -7.31
C HIS A 52 -4.17 4.19 -6.12
N ILE A 53 -3.73 3.18 -5.37
CA ILE A 53 -2.82 3.43 -4.24
C ILE A 53 -1.44 3.89 -4.73
N ARG A 54 -0.94 3.35 -5.85
CA ARG A 54 0.31 3.78 -6.47
C ARG A 54 0.28 5.27 -6.83
N ALA A 55 -0.73 5.69 -7.58
CA ALA A 55 -0.91 7.09 -7.96
C ALA A 55 -1.01 8.00 -6.73
N ARG A 56 -1.63 7.52 -5.63
CA ARG A 56 -1.72 8.29 -4.39
C ARG A 56 -0.37 8.43 -3.68
N ILE A 57 0.48 7.40 -3.71
CA ILE A 57 1.85 7.46 -3.16
C ILE A 57 2.69 8.44 -3.98
N GLU A 58 2.63 8.33 -5.31
CA GLU A 58 3.34 9.21 -6.26
C GLU A 58 2.93 10.68 -6.11
N ALA A 59 1.64 10.96 -5.91
CA ALA A 59 1.13 12.33 -5.73
C ALA A 59 1.53 12.97 -4.39
N GLY A 60 1.74 12.17 -3.35
CA GLY A 60 2.01 12.65 -2.01
C GLY A 60 0.83 13.44 -1.37
N PRO A 61 0.95 13.85 -0.10
CA PRO A 61 1.96 13.39 0.88
C PRO A 61 1.82 11.87 1.15
N PRO A 62 2.86 11.19 1.66
CA PRO A 62 2.84 9.75 1.91
C PRO A 62 1.54 9.28 2.58
N PRO A 63 0.84 8.27 2.02
CA PRO A 63 -0.48 7.89 2.52
C PRO A 63 -0.47 7.05 3.80
N GLY A 64 0.72 6.66 4.27
CA GLY A 64 0.92 5.80 5.43
C GLY A 64 2.40 5.54 5.74
N LEU A 65 2.65 4.63 6.67
CA LEU A 65 3.98 4.25 7.16
C LEU A 65 4.25 2.77 6.86
N LEU A 66 5.50 2.45 6.56
CA LEU A 66 6.03 1.09 6.52
C LEU A 66 6.89 0.82 7.76
N ALA A 67 6.74 -0.39 8.30
CA ALA A 67 7.62 -0.92 9.33
C ALA A 67 8.60 -1.93 8.71
N PHE A 68 9.87 -1.80 9.07
CA PHE A 68 10.96 -2.62 8.56
C PHE A 68 11.64 -3.40 9.68
N GLU A 69 11.94 -4.67 9.42
CA GLU A 69 12.84 -5.50 10.23
C GLU A 69 13.86 -6.16 9.30
N ASP A 70 15.16 -6.04 9.66
CA ASP A 70 16.28 -6.58 8.89
C ASP A 70 16.26 -6.20 7.39
N GLY A 71 15.76 -5.00 7.07
CA GLY A 71 15.65 -4.46 5.72
C GLY A 71 14.41 -4.89 4.93
N GLN A 72 13.54 -5.73 5.51
CA GLN A 72 12.30 -6.18 4.88
C GLN A 72 11.10 -5.46 5.49
N ALA A 73 10.14 -5.06 4.65
CA ALA A 73 8.87 -4.53 5.13
C ALA A 73 8.06 -5.63 5.81
N VAL A 74 7.66 -5.40 7.05
CA VAL A 74 6.89 -6.34 7.89
C VAL A 74 5.54 -5.78 8.35
N GLY A 75 5.30 -4.48 8.12
CA GLY A 75 4.06 -3.84 8.55
C GLY A 75 3.72 -2.58 7.76
N TRP A 76 2.42 -2.24 7.79
CA TRP A 76 1.83 -1.10 7.09
C TRP A 76 0.74 -0.45 7.96
N MET A 77 0.69 0.89 7.96
CA MET A 77 -0.34 1.69 8.63
C MET A 77 -0.76 2.88 7.77
#